data_AF-A0A7W7I1H3-F1
#
_entry.id   AF-A0A7W7I1H3-F1
#
_cell.length_a   1.000
_cell.length_b   1.000
_cell.length_c   1.000
_cell.angle_alpha   90.00
_cell.angle_beta   90.00
_cell.angle_gamma   90.00
#
_symmetry.space_group_name_H-M   'P 1'
#
loop_
_entity.id
_entity.type
_entity.pdbx_description
1 polymer ?
#
loop_
_entity_poly.entity_id
_entity_poly.type
_entity_poly.pdbx_seq_one_letter_code
_entity_poly.pdbx_strand_id
1 'polypeptide(L)'
;MNLRWGHRAGAGLAATAGATALVMLVAGPAAASPLFCGAGRGLTAQNAVQGAFEDAQNSAQSEGLYGACTLAGEPQIFETFNDPYFGHLFRAQVTVTCLP
;
A
#
# COMPACT_ATOMS: atom_id res chain seq x y z
N MET A 1 -49.76 -54.62 -21.04
CA MET A 1 -48.30 -54.42 -21.01
C MET A 1 -47.83 -53.92 -22.37
N ASN A 2 -47.39 -52.65 -22.44
CA ASN A 2 -46.16 -52.16 -23.07
C ASN A 2 -46.31 -50.68 -23.45
N LEU A 3 -45.67 -49.83 -22.62
CA LEU A 3 -45.40 -48.42 -22.88
C LEU A 3 -44.52 -48.26 -24.13
N ARG A 4 -44.75 -47.21 -24.92
CA ARG A 4 -43.66 -46.52 -25.61
C ARG A 4 -43.85 -45.01 -25.49
N TRP A 5 -43.11 -44.48 -24.53
CA TRP A 5 -42.77 -43.09 -24.33
C TRP A 5 -41.95 -42.60 -25.54
N GLY A 6 -42.28 -41.42 -26.06
CA GLY A 6 -41.55 -40.78 -27.15
C GLY A 6 -41.50 -39.28 -26.90
N HIS A 7 -40.50 -38.85 -26.14
CA HIS A 7 -40.19 -37.45 -25.87
C HIS A 7 -40.02 -36.67 -27.17
N ARG A 8 -40.76 -35.57 -27.32
CA ARG A 8 -40.31 -34.43 -28.12
C ARG A 8 -40.48 -33.16 -27.30
N ALA A 9 -39.34 -32.73 -26.77
CA ALA A 9 -39.13 -31.43 -26.16
C ALA A 9 -39.45 -30.35 -27.21
N GLY A 10 -40.47 -29.54 -26.94
CA GLY A 10 -40.84 -28.38 -27.72
C GLY A 10 -40.30 -27.13 -27.04
N ALA A 11 -39.46 -26.42 -27.79
CA ALA A 11 -38.71 -25.25 -27.38
C ALA A 11 -39.59 -24.05 -27.02
N GLY A 12 -39.09 -23.22 -26.10
CA GLY A 12 -39.66 -21.93 -25.77
C GLY A 12 -38.87 -21.24 -24.66
N LEU A 13 -37.55 -21.06 -24.85
CA LEU A 13 -36.77 -20.17 -23.99
C LEU A 13 -37.32 -18.75 -24.19
N ALA A 14 -38.13 -18.28 -23.23
CA ALA A 14 -38.52 -16.88 -23.16
C ALA A 14 -37.28 -16.05 -22.82
N ALA A 15 -36.91 -15.17 -23.74
CA ALA A 15 -35.80 -14.23 -23.64
C ALA A 15 -35.99 -13.30 -22.43
N THR A 16 -35.12 -13.40 -21.43
CA THR A 16 -34.96 -12.38 -20.40
C THR A 16 -33.96 -11.34 -20.89
N ALA A 17 -34.48 -10.35 -21.60
CA ALA A 17 -33.76 -9.12 -21.91
C ALA A 17 -33.60 -8.26 -20.65
N GLY A 18 -32.41 -7.69 -20.48
CA GLY A 18 -32.23 -6.43 -19.73
C GLY A 18 -31.91 -6.58 -18.25
N ALA A 19 -30.64 -6.85 -17.93
CA ALA A 19 -30.06 -6.48 -16.65
C ALA A 19 -28.62 -5.98 -16.86
N THR A 20 -28.45 -4.87 -17.59
CA THR A 20 -27.25 -4.05 -17.49
C THR A 20 -27.33 -3.28 -16.17
N ALA A 21 -26.97 -3.96 -15.07
CA ALA A 21 -26.80 -3.32 -13.78
C ALA A 21 -25.65 -2.31 -13.90
N LEU A 22 -25.95 -1.04 -13.63
CA LEU A 22 -24.97 0.03 -13.53
C LEU A 22 -23.89 -0.37 -12.52
N VAL A 23 -22.67 -0.60 -12.99
CA VAL A 23 -21.48 -0.58 -12.15
C VAL A 23 -21.18 0.90 -11.88
N MET A 24 -21.81 1.46 -10.85
CA MET A 24 -21.38 2.73 -10.28
C MET A 24 -20.00 2.48 -9.65
N LEU A 25 -18.92 2.71 -10.40
CA LEU A 25 -17.61 2.90 -9.80
C LEU A 25 -17.73 4.09 -8.84
N VAL A 26 -17.84 3.80 -7.55
CA VAL A 26 -17.45 4.74 -6.49
C VAL A 26 -15.94 4.88 -6.62
N ALA A 27 -15.50 5.73 -7.55
CA ALA A 27 -14.22 6.39 -7.42
C ALA A 27 -14.41 7.38 -6.26
N GLY A 28 -14.28 6.86 -5.03
CA GLY A 28 -14.09 7.72 -3.87
C GLY A 28 -12.89 8.63 -4.14
N PRO A 29 -12.85 9.84 -3.55
CA PRO A 29 -11.67 10.67 -3.69
C PRO A 29 -10.46 9.82 -3.27
N ALA A 30 -9.46 9.71 -4.15
CA ALA A 30 -8.19 9.13 -3.78
C ALA A 30 -7.62 10.04 -2.70
N ALA A 31 -7.89 9.70 -1.44
CA ALA A 31 -7.27 10.38 -0.31
C ALA A 31 -5.77 10.24 -0.55
N ALA A 32 -5.07 11.37 -0.66
CA ALA A 32 -3.62 11.35 -0.69
C ALA A 32 -3.18 10.60 0.57
N SER A 33 -2.46 9.49 0.39
CA SER A 33 -1.97 8.73 1.52
C SER A 33 -1.13 9.66 2.40
N PRO A 34 -1.33 9.64 3.73
CA PRO A 34 -0.57 10.49 4.63
C PRO A 34 0.93 10.19 4.49
N LEU A 35 1.72 11.26 4.56
CA LEU A 35 3.17 11.20 4.48
C LEU A 35 3.76 11.27 5.88
N PHE A 36 4.66 10.35 6.19
CA PHE A 36 5.37 10.31 7.46
C PHE A 36 6.84 10.58 7.22
N CYS A 37 7.39 11.50 7.99
CA CYS A 37 8.82 11.77 7.99
C CYS A 37 9.48 10.96 9.10
N GLY A 38 10.67 10.44 8.84
CA GLY A 38 11.48 9.80 9.86
C GLY A 38 12.94 10.19 9.73
N ALA A 39 13.65 10.11 10.85
CA ALA A 39 15.05 10.45 10.95
C ALA A 39 15.85 9.31 11.58
N GLY A 40 17.05 9.07 11.06
CA GLY A 40 17.89 7.96 11.50
C GLY A 40 19.36 8.34 11.51
N ARG A 41 20.16 7.57 12.25
CA ARG A 41 21.62 7.61 12.21
C ARG A 41 22.20 6.22 12.00
N GLY A 42 23.36 6.14 11.38
CA GLY A 42 24.04 4.87 11.15
C GLY A 42 25.53 5.05 10.87
N LEU A 43 26.29 3.96 11.06
CA LEU A 43 27.71 3.91 10.68
C LEU A 43 27.91 3.90 9.16
N THR A 44 26.83 3.63 8.41
CA THR A 44 26.77 3.73 6.95
C THR A 44 25.53 4.53 6.57
N ALA A 45 25.53 5.13 5.37
CA ALA A 45 24.36 5.79 4.81
C ALA A 45 23.13 4.87 4.78
N GLN A 46 23.33 3.60 4.41
CA GLN A 46 22.25 2.62 4.31
C GLN A 46 21.64 2.29 5.67
N ASN A 47 22.45 2.15 6.71
CA ASN A 47 21.94 1.94 8.07
C ASN A 47 21.17 3.17 8.57
N ALA A 48 21.64 4.39 8.23
CA ALA A 48 20.94 5.61 8.60
C ALA A 48 19.56 5.71 7.91
N VAL A 49 19.48 5.37 6.62
CA VAL A 49 18.23 5.35 5.85
C VAL A 49 17.27 4.30 6.41
N GLN A 50 17.76 3.10 6.72
CA GLN A 50 16.94 2.04 7.34
C GLN A 50 16.34 2.51 8.68
N GLY A 51 17.16 3.10 9.55
CA GLY A 51 16.68 3.64 10.83
C GLY A 51 15.66 4.77 10.65
N ALA A 52 15.86 5.64 9.66
CA ALA A 52 14.90 6.70 9.33
C ALA A 52 13.57 6.14 8.81
N PHE A 53 13.61 5.05 8.02
CA PHE A 53 12.43 4.37 7.53
C PHE A 53 11.63 3.72 8.68
N GLU A 54 12.31 3.05 9.61
CA GLU A 54 11.68 2.44 10.79
C GLU A 54 11.04 3.50 11.70
N ASP A 55 11.69 4.64 11.90
CA ASP A 55 11.13 5.78 12.64
C ASP A 55 9.84 6.34 12.00
N ALA A 56 9.86 6.53 10.67
CA ALA A 56 8.68 6.98 9.92
C ALA A 56 7.55 5.94 9.96
N GLN A 57 7.89 4.65 9.85
CA GLN A 57 6.93 3.54 9.95
C GLN A 57 6.28 3.48 11.34
N ASN A 58 7.06 3.61 12.42
CA ASN A 58 6.53 3.64 13.78
C ASN A 58 5.54 4.81 14.00
N SER A 59 5.83 5.95 13.36
CA SER A 59 4.92 7.10 13.36
C SER A 59 3.60 6.78 12.65
N ALA A 60 3.66 6.15 11.48
CA ALA A 60 2.47 5.71 10.74
C ALA A 60 1.62 4.69 11.52
N GLN A 61 2.27 3.74 12.18
CA GLN A 61 1.60 2.73 13.01
C GLN A 61 0.89 3.33 14.22
N SER A 62 1.37 4.47 14.73
CA SER A 62 0.70 5.22 15.80
C SER A 62 -0.61 5.86 15.33
N GLU A 63 -0.78 6.05 14.03
CA GLU A 63 -2.02 6.53 13.39
C GLU A 63 -2.91 5.38 12.87
N GLY A 64 -2.55 4.12 13.13
CA GLY A 64 -3.32 2.95 12.72
C GLY A 64 -3.05 2.46 11.31
N LEU A 65 -1.94 2.89 10.69
CA LEU A 65 -1.51 2.43 9.36
C LEU A 65 -0.47 1.31 9.52
N TYR A 66 -0.93 0.05 9.52
CA TYR A 66 -0.09 -1.11 9.82
C TYR A 66 0.36 -1.88 8.58
N GLY A 67 -0.10 -1.46 7.39
CA GLY A 67 0.24 -2.07 6.12
C GLY A 67 1.67 -1.76 5.65
N ALA A 68 1.93 -2.11 4.38
CA ALA A 68 3.23 -1.90 3.77
C ALA A 68 3.55 -0.39 3.63
N CYS A 69 4.78 -0.02 4.00
CA CYS A 69 5.31 1.33 3.80
C CYS A 69 6.24 1.38 2.59
N THR A 70 6.23 2.48 1.86
CA THR A 70 7.13 2.75 0.74
C THR A 70 7.70 4.16 0.82
N LEU A 71 8.91 4.36 0.31
CA LEU A 71 9.53 5.69 0.23
C LEU A 71 8.72 6.59 -0.71
N ALA A 72 8.42 7.80 -0.23
CA ALA A 72 7.77 8.87 -0.97
C ALA A 72 8.80 9.91 -1.40
N GLY A 73 9.82 9.46 -2.15
CA GLY A 73 10.93 10.28 -2.63
C GLY A 73 12.29 9.71 -2.27
N GLU A 74 13.34 10.43 -2.67
CA GLU A 74 14.72 10.07 -2.39
C GLU A 74 15.09 10.39 -0.94
N PRO A 75 15.76 9.47 -0.22
CA PRO A 75 16.33 9.75 1.09
C PRO A 75 17.33 10.91 1.06
N GLN A 76 17.26 11.79 2.05
CA GLN A 76 18.28 12.81 2.28
C GLN A 76 19.33 12.25 3.23
N ILE A 77 20.60 12.27 2.83
CA ILE A 77 21.70 11.69 3.58
C ILE A 77 22.71 12.79 3.90
N PHE A 78 23.14 12.84 5.17
CA PHE A 78 24.09 13.82 5.68
C PHE A 78 25.24 13.09 6.36
N GLU A 79 26.45 13.29 5.90
CA GLU A 79 27.65 12.73 6.51
C GLU A 79 28.21 13.72 7.56
N THR A 80 28.50 13.22 8.76
CA THR A 80 29.09 13.98 9.86
C THR A 80 30.38 13.31 10.27
N PHE A 81 31.53 13.96 10.03
CA PHE A 81 32.85 13.38 10.28
C PHE A 81 33.30 13.44 11.74
N ASN A 82 32.76 14.37 12.52
CA ASN A 82 33.27 14.73 13.84
C ASN A 82 32.13 15.00 14.83
N ASP A 83 31.14 14.12 14.89
CA ASP A 83 30.10 14.18 15.93
C ASP A 83 30.76 14.04 17.32
N PRO A 84 30.45 14.93 18.28
CA PRO A 84 31.13 14.97 19.57
C PRO A 84 30.88 13.73 20.44
N TYR A 85 29.86 12.92 20.13
CA TYR A 85 29.49 11.73 20.89
C TYR A 85 29.80 10.44 20.14
N PHE A 86 29.69 10.47 18.81
CA PHE A 86 29.68 9.25 17.99
C PHE A 86 30.80 9.22 16.93
N GLY A 87 31.59 10.29 16.79
CA GLY A 87 32.64 10.37 15.77
C GLY A 87 32.09 10.50 14.36
N HIS A 88 32.57 9.66 13.44
CA HIS A 88 32.10 9.64 12.05
C HIS A 88 30.80 8.83 11.91
N LEU A 89 29.75 9.46 11.37
CA LEU A 89 28.46 8.82 11.16
C LEU A 89 27.70 9.45 10.01
N PHE A 90 26.66 8.73 9.57
CA PHE A 90 25.65 9.20 8.64
C PHE A 90 24.35 9.48 9.38
N ARG A 91 23.67 10.55 8.99
CA ARG A 91 22.28 10.85 9.35
C ARG A 91 21.44 10.76 8.09
N ALA A 92 20.21 10.31 8.21
CA ALA A 92 19.27 10.29 7.10
C ALA A 92 17.91 10.84 7.52
N GLN A 93 17.21 11.42 6.55
CA GLN A 93 15.80 11.76 6.64
C GLN A 93 15.09 11.13 5.45
N VAL A 94 13.92 10.53 5.71
CA VAL A 94 13.08 9.94 4.67
C VAL A 94 11.66 10.42 4.84
N THR A 95 10.90 10.33 3.74
CA THR A 95 9.45 10.43 3.77
C THR A 95 8.89 9.10 3.27
N VAL A 96 7.89 8.56 3.96
CA VAL A 96 7.20 7.32 3.57
C VAL A 96 5.70 7.53 3.48
N THR A 97 5.05 6.68 2.71
CA THR A 97 3.60 6.46 2.77
C THR A 97 3.36 5.03 3.22
N CYS A 98 2.36 4.81 4.08
CA CYS A 98 2.00 3.48 4.56
C CYS A 98 0.53 3.18 4.26
N LEU A 99 0.25 1.91 3.95
CA LEU A 99 -1.13 1.44 3.79
C LEU A 99 -1.80 1.25 5.16
N PRO A 100 -3.14 1.38 5.24
CA PRO A 100 -3.90 0.98 6.42
C PRO A 100 -3.60 -0.46 6.85
#